data_AF-A0A6M1DJS8-F1
#
_entry.id   AF-A0A6M1DJS8-F1
#
_cell.length_a   1.000
_cell.length_b   1.000
_cell.length_c   1.000
_cell.angle_alpha   90.00
_cell.angle_beta   90.00
_cell.angle_gamma   90.00
#
_symmetry.space_group_name_H-M   'P 1'
#
loop_
_entity.id
_entity.type
_entity.pdbx_description
1 polymer ?
#
loop_
_entity_poly.entity_id
_entity_poly.type
_entity_poly.pdbx_seq_one_letter_code
_entity_poly.pdbx_strand_id
1 'polypeptide(L)'
;AEPLVESRYLYDPLGRRVAKRVWRRERDLTGWMSLSRKPEVTWYGWDGDRLTTIQNDRTRIQTVYQPGSFTPLIRVETATGEQAKTQRRSLADALQQSGGEDGGSVVFPPVLVQMLDRLESEILTDRVSEESRRWLASCGLTVAQMQNQMDPVYTPARKIHLYHCDHRGLPLALVSTEGATEWCAEYDEWGNLLNEENPHQL
;
A
#
# COMPACT_ATOMS: atom_id res chain seq x y z
N ALA A 1 -9.46 -17.65 34.66
CA ALA A 1 -9.13 -18.25 33.36
C ALA A 1 -8.16 -17.32 32.64
N GLU A 2 -7.11 -17.86 32.00
CA GLU A 2 -6.18 -17.03 31.25
C GLU A 2 -6.73 -16.74 29.83
N PRO A 3 -6.50 -15.54 29.27
CA PRO A 3 -7.11 -15.14 28.00
C PRO A 3 -6.51 -15.90 26.81
N LEU A 4 -7.38 -16.35 25.89
CA LEU A 4 -6.98 -16.93 24.61
C LEU A 4 -6.40 -15.87 23.65
N VAL A 5 -6.84 -14.62 23.80
CA VAL A 5 -6.43 -13.51 22.95
C VAL A 5 -6.29 -12.26 23.80
N GLU A 6 -5.20 -11.52 23.62
CA GLU A 6 -5.05 -10.14 24.09
C GLU A 6 -5.07 -9.20 22.88
N SER A 7 -5.80 -8.09 22.98
CA SER A 7 -5.85 -7.07 21.93
C SER A 7 -5.54 -5.70 22.49
N ARG A 8 -4.70 -4.93 21.80
CA ARG A 8 -4.42 -3.52 22.12
C ARG A 8 -4.73 -2.64 20.91
N TYR A 9 -5.26 -1.47 21.17
CA TYR A 9 -5.68 -0.52 20.15
C TYR A 9 -4.92 0.79 20.33
N LEU A 10 -4.50 1.39 19.21
CA LEU A 10 -3.91 2.72 19.17
C LEU A 10 -4.90 3.66 18.50
N TYR A 11 -5.00 4.87 19.03
CA TYR A 11 -5.91 5.91 18.56
C TYR A 11 -5.13 7.21 18.32
N ASP A 12 -5.58 8.01 17.35
CA ASP A 12 -5.09 9.37 17.16
C ASP A 12 -5.81 10.36 18.11
N PRO A 13 -5.41 11.65 18.17
CA PRO A 13 -6.06 12.65 19.03
C PRO A 13 -7.55 12.89 18.75
N LEU A 14 -8.07 12.49 17.59
CA LEU A 14 -9.50 12.57 17.26
C LEU A 14 -10.27 11.31 17.68
N GLY A 15 -9.60 10.35 18.33
CA GLY A 15 -10.21 9.11 18.80
C GLY A 15 -10.42 8.06 17.71
N ARG A 16 -9.85 8.25 16.51
CA ARG A 16 -9.93 7.27 15.43
C ARG A 16 -8.88 6.20 15.64
N ARG A 17 -9.26 4.94 15.43
CA ARG A 17 -8.34 3.79 15.58
C ARG A 17 -7.28 3.86 14.48
N VAL A 18 -6.01 3.92 14.83
CA VAL A 18 -4.88 3.91 13.88
C VAL A 18 -4.16 2.56 13.83
N ALA A 19 -4.25 1.76 14.90
CA ALA A 19 -3.74 0.40 14.89
C ALA A 19 -4.52 -0.55 15.81
N LYS A 20 -4.49 -1.84 15.46
CA LYS A 20 -4.89 -2.97 16.31
C LYS A 20 -3.73 -3.95 16.38
N ARG A 21 -3.39 -4.39 17.58
CA ARG A 21 -2.38 -5.42 17.85
C ARG A 21 -3.04 -6.59 18.55
N VAL A 22 -2.87 -7.80 18.03
CA VAL A 22 -3.49 -9.01 18.57
C VAL A 22 -2.41 -10.01 18.91
N TRP A 23 -2.39 -10.45 20.16
CA TRP A 23 -1.58 -11.56 20.64
C TRP A 23 -2.49 -12.76 20.83
N ARG A 24 -2.15 -13.87 20.19
CA ARG A 24 -2.88 -15.13 20.32
C ARG A 24 -2.11 -16.06 21.24
N ARG A 25 -2.85 -16.74 22.10
CA ARG A 25 -2.27 -17.73 22.98
C ARG A 25 -2.03 -19.01 22.19
N GLU A 26 -0.75 -19.39 22.12
CA GLU A 26 -0.26 -20.49 21.31
C GLU A 26 0.65 -21.38 22.16
N ARG A 27 0.83 -22.62 21.71
CA ARG A 27 1.76 -23.56 22.33
C ARG A 27 3.16 -23.31 21.76
N ASP A 28 4.12 -23.05 22.61
CA ASP A 28 5.51 -22.92 22.18
C ASP A 28 6.21 -24.28 21.98
N LEU A 29 7.47 -24.26 21.55
CA LEU A 29 8.28 -25.46 21.30
C LEU A 29 8.50 -26.32 22.56
N THR A 30 8.29 -25.77 23.76
CA THR A 30 8.40 -26.50 25.03
C THR A 30 7.06 -27.10 25.49
N GLY A 31 5.98 -26.84 24.74
CA GLY A 31 4.63 -27.25 25.10
C GLY A 31 3.90 -26.29 26.03
N TRP A 32 4.51 -25.16 26.38
CA TRP A 32 3.94 -24.15 27.27
C TRP A 32 2.96 -23.25 26.51
N MET A 33 1.84 -22.91 27.15
CA MET A 33 0.83 -22.01 26.59
C MET A 33 1.16 -20.56 26.97
N SER A 34 1.52 -19.74 25.99
CA SER A 34 1.79 -18.32 26.21
C SER A 34 1.26 -17.47 25.05
N LEU A 35 1.13 -16.16 25.28
CA LEU A 35 0.83 -15.23 24.18
C LEU A 35 2.00 -15.22 23.18
N SER A 36 1.67 -15.10 21.90
CA SER A 36 2.64 -14.98 20.81
C SER A 36 3.68 -13.91 21.12
N ARG A 37 4.95 -14.10 20.73
CA ARG A 37 5.99 -13.09 21.02
C ARG A 37 5.78 -11.79 20.23
N LYS A 38 5.27 -11.92 19.01
CA LYS A 38 4.95 -10.81 18.12
C LYS A 38 3.43 -10.75 17.92
N PRO A 39 2.83 -9.55 17.98
CA PRO A 39 1.43 -9.39 17.64
C PRO A 39 1.20 -9.44 16.13
N GLU A 40 0.03 -9.91 15.72
CA GLU A 40 -0.58 -9.54 14.45
C GLU A 40 -0.94 -8.05 14.51
N VAL A 41 -0.54 -7.27 13.51
CA VAL A 41 -0.78 -5.82 13.49
C VAL A 41 -1.65 -5.45 12.29
N THR A 42 -2.73 -4.71 12.54
CA THR A 42 -3.53 -4.06 11.51
C THR A 42 -3.43 -2.55 11.68
N TRP A 43 -3.09 -1.84 10.61
CA TRP A 43 -3.03 -0.39 10.51
C TRP A 43 -4.28 0.14 9.82
N TYR A 44 -4.71 1.33 10.23
CA TYR A 44 -5.91 1.99 9.73
C TYR A 44 -5.56 3.42 9.31
N GLY A 45 -5.79 3.74 8.04
CA GLY A 45 -5.57 5.06 7.45
C GLY A 45 -6.88 5.81 7.24
N TRP A 46 -6.89 7.10 7.54
CA TRP A 46 -8.09 7.93 7.54
C TRP A 46 -7.93 9.16 6.64
N ASP A 47 -9.02 9.56 5.98
CA ASP A 47 -9.19 10.85 5.31
C ASP A 47 -10.40 11.56 5.93
N GLY A 48 -10.16 12.60 6.75
CA GLY A 48 -11.19 13.09 7.66
C GLY A 48 -11.74 11.92 8.49
N ASP A 49 -13.07 11.78 8.55
CA ASP A 49 -13.70 10.69 9.31
C ASP A 49 -13.88 9.39 8.50
N ARG A 50 -13.33 9.32 7.28
CA ARG A 50 -13.46 8.14 6.41
C ARG A 50 -12.27 7.19 6.60
N LEU A 51 -12.56 5.92 6.86
CA LEU A 51 -11.55 4.86 6.90
C LEU A 51 -11.17 4.48 5.46
N THR A 52 -10.04 5.00 4.98
CA THR A 52 -9.64 4.82 3.57
C THR A 52 -8.66 3.69 3.36
N THR A 53 -7.97 3.23 4.41
CA THR A 53 -6.98 2.14 4.30
C THR A 53 -7.07 1.21 5.50
N ILE A 54 -7.08 -0.10 5.23
CA ILE A 54 -6.84 -1.15 6.22
C ILE A 54 -5.66 -1.97 5.72
N GLN A 55 -4.62 -2.15 6.53
CA GLN A 55 -3.43 -2.88 6.12
C GLN A 55 -2.96 -3.82 7.22
N ASN A 56 -2.71 -5.08 6.86
CA ASN A 56 -2.00 -6.04 7.69
C ASN A 56 -0.74 -6.52 6.97
N ASP A 57 -0.13 -7.59 7.46
CA ASP A 57 1.06 -8.20 6.89
C ASP A 57 0.82 -8.88 5.53
N ARG A 58 -0.43 -9.22 5.20
CA ARG A 58 -0.82 -9.94 3.97
C ARG A 58 -1.43 -9.03 2.92
N THR A 59 -2.31 -8.13 3.32
CA THR A 59 -3.14 -7.34 2.41
C THR A 59 -3.25 -5.89 2.86
N ARG A 60 -3.35 -5.01 1.86
CA ARG A 60 -3.76 -3.62 1.98
C ARG A 60 -5.08 -3.46 1.21
N ILE A 61 -6.12 -3.07 1.92
CA ILE A 61 -7.42 -2.71 1.37
C ILE A 61 -7.51 -1.19 1.39
N GLN A 62 -7.87 -0.60 0.26
CA GLN A 62 -8.15 0.82 0.14
C GLN A 62 -9.57 1.05 -0.34
N THR A 63 -10.27 1.99 0.28
CA THR A 63 -11.65 2.34 -0.07
C THR A 63 -11.68 3.75 -0.62
N VAL A 64 -12.22 3.90 -1.82
CA VAL A 64 -12.52 5.19 -2.43
C VAL A 64 -13.99 5.51 -2.17
N TYR A 65 -14.25 6.70 -1.66
CA TYR A 65 -15.57 7.19 -1.32
C TYR A 65 -16.07 8.20 -2.34
N GLN A 66 -17.39 8.33 -2.44
CA GLN A 66 -18.00 9.42 -3.19
C GLN A 66 -17.59 10.78 -2.57
N PRO A 67 -17.29 11.81 -3.39
CA PRO A 67 -16.92 13.13 -2.89
C PRO A 67 -17.95 13.68 -1.90
N GLY A 68 -17.47 14.18 -0.76
CA GLY A 68 -18.33 14.75 0.30
C GLY A 68 -19.27 13.77 1.01
N SER A 69 -19.16 12.46 0.76
CA SER A 69 -20.03 11.43 1.35
C SER A 69 -19.22 10.33 2.05
N PHE A 70 -19.93 9.51 2.83
CA PHE A 70 -19.45 8.25 3.40
C PHE A 70 -19.83 7.02 2.54
N THR A 71 -20.55 7.22 1.43
CA THR A 71 -20.87 6.15 0.48
C THR A 71 -19.60 5.63 -0.18
N PRO A 72 -19.20 4.37 0.03
CA PRO A 72 -18.03 3.80 -0.62
C PRO A 72 -18.37 3.48 -2.08
N LEU A 73 -17.39 3.62 -2.97
CA LEU A 73 -17.54 3.36 -4.40
C LEU A 73 -16.67 2.19 -4.86
N ILE A 74 -15.40 2.21 -4.47
CA ILE A 74 -14.41 1.25 -4.95
C ILE A 74 -13.63 0.68 -3.77
N ARG A 75 -13.48 -0.63 -3.75
CA ARG A 75 -12.55 -1.36 -2.88
C ARG A 75 -11.38 -1.86 -3.73
N VAL A 76 -10.17 -1.49 -3.35
CA VAL A 76 -8.92 -1.92 -4.00
C VAL A 76 -8.13 -2.76 -3.03
N GLU A 77 -7.87 -4.00 -3.38
CA GLU A 77 -7.06 -4.92 -2.59
C GLU A 77 -5.71 -5.15 -3.26
N THR A 78 -4.66 -4.96 -2.49
CA THR A 78 -3.28 -5.16 -2.93
C THR A 78 -2.61 -6.08 -1.93
N ALA A 79 -1.98 -7.16 -2.38
CA ALA A 79 -1.17 -7.99 -1.50
C ALA A 79 0.05 -7.19 -1.01
N THR A 80 0.43 -7.32 0.26
CA THR A 80 1.60 -6.59 0.81
C THR A 80 2.88 -6.99 0.07
N GLY A 81 2.98 -8.23 -0.41
CA GLY A 81 4.09 -8.67 -1.27
C GLY A 81 4.17 -7.94 -2.62
N GLU A 82 3.04 -7.49 -3.18
CA GLU A 82 3.01 -6.68 -4.42
C GLU A 82 3.54 -5.27 -4.18
N GLN A 83 3.34 -4.73 -2.97
CA GLN A 83 3.91 -3.44 -2.58
C GLN A 83 5.43 -3.50 -2.50
N ALA A 84 6.01 -4.60 -2.00
CA ALA A 84 7.47 -4.76 -1.96
C ALA A 84 8.10 -4.70 -3.36
N LYS A 85 7.39 -5.17 -4.40
CA LYS A 85 7.85 -5.11 -5.80
C LYS A 85 7.87 -3.70 -6.39
N THR A 86 7.22 -2.73 -5.75
CA THR A 86 7.32 -1.31 -6.18
C THR A 86 8.62 -0.64 -5.75
N GLN A 87 9.35 -1.24 -4.80
CA GLN A 87 10.64 -0.72 -4.40
C GLN A 87 11.63 -0.91 -5.54
N ARG A 88 12.18 0.21 -6.01
CA ARG A 88 13.15 0.28 -7.10
C ARG A 88 14.42 0.94 -6.61
N ARG A 89 15.56 0.60 -7.21
CA ARG A 89 16.79 1.35 -6.98
C ARG A 89 16.66 2.73 -7.61
N SER A 90 17.27 3.73 -6.99
CA SER A 90 17.35 5.07 -7.59
C SER A 90 18.27 5.04 -8.82
N LEU A 91 18.16 6.05 -9.68
CA LEU A 91 19.10 6.26 -10.78
C LEU A 91 20.54 6.42 -10.25
N ALA A 92 20.70 7.09 -9.11
CA ALA A 92 21.98 7.23 -8.43
C ALA A 92 22.55 5.86 -8.01
N ASP A 93 21.75 5.00 -7.39
CA ASP A 93 22.16 3.65 -6.99
C ASP A 93 22.55 2.79 -8.21
N ALA A 94 21.77 2.86 -9.29
CA ALA A 94 22.04 2.11 -10.51
C ALA A 94 23.39 2.49 -11.11
N LEU A 95 23.65 3.81 -11.24
CA LEU A 95 24.90 4.34 -11.79
C LEU A 95 26.12 4.07 -10.89
N GLN A 96 25.94 4.19 -9.57
CA GLN A 96 26.98 3.88 -8.59
C GLN A 96 27.39 2.39 -8.62
N GLN A 97 26.43 1.50 -8.88
CA GLN A 97 26.68 0.05 -9.01
C GLN A 97 27.32 -0.33 -10.35
N SER A 98 27.07 0.43 -11.42
CA SER A 98 27.65 0.17 -12.74
C SER A 98 29.05 0.78 -12.95
N GLY A 99 29.45 1.75 -12.13
CA GLY A 99 30.64 2.59 -12.36
C GLY A 99 31.99 2.00 -11.95
N GLY A 100 32.04 0.77 -11.41
CA GLY A 100 33.29 0.14 -10.99
C GLY A 100 33.88 -0.76 -12.07
N GLU A 101 34.88 -0.28 -12.82
CA GLU A 101 35.64 -1.12 -13.78
C GLU A 101 36.31 -2.34 -13.11
N ASP A 102 36.53 -2.30 -11.78
CA ASP A 102 37.10 -3.40 -10.97
C ASP A 102 36.12 -3.99 -9.92
N GLY A 103 34.80 -3.73 -10.05
CA GLY A 103 33.79 -4.18 -9.08
C GLY A 103 33.77 -3.41 -7.75
N GLY A 104 34.49 -2.27 -7.67
CA GLY A 104 34.42 -1.35 -6.54
C GLY A 104 33.21 -0.42 -6.63
N SER A 105 32.45 -0.27 -5.54
CA SER A 105 31.36 0.71 -5.43
C SER A 105 31.94 2.13 -5.36
N VAL A 106 31.60 2.98 -6.34
CA VAL A 106 31.99 4.39 -6.36
C VAL A 106 30.98 5.20 -5.55
N VAL A 107 31.37 5.79 -4.42
CA VAL A 107 30.44 6.61 -3.63
C VAL A 107 30.26 7.99 -4.27
N PHE A 108 29.02 8.30 -4.68
CA PHE A 108 28.71 9.61 -5.24
C PHE A 108 28.64 10.71 -4.15
N PRO A 109 29.15 11.92 -4.43
CA PRO A 109 28.93 13.07 -3.56
C PRO A 109 27.43 13.39 -3.40
N PRO A 110 26.97 13.90 -2.24
CA PRO A 110 25.54 14.16 -1.98
C PRO A 110 24.86 15.07 -3.01
N VAL A 111 25.59 16.07 -3.52
CA VAL A 111 25.07 16.99 -4.54
C VAL A 111 24.75 16.24 -5.84
N LEU A 112 25.59 15.28 -6.25
CA LEU A 112 25.35 14.48 -7.44
C LEU A 112 24.13 13.56 -7.28
N VAL A 113 23.98 12.94 -6.10
CA VAL A 113 22.80 12.13 -5.77
C VAL A 113 21.53 12.97 -5.88
N GLN A 114 21.51 14.18 -5.30
CA GLN A 114 20.35 15.08 -5.39
C GLN A 114 20.01 15.49 -6.84
N MET A 115 21.03 15.72 -7.67
CA MET A 115 20.82 16.04 -9.09
C MET A 115 20.24 14.84 -9.86
N LEU A 116 20.72 13.63 -9.57
CA LEU A 116 20.21 12.39 -10.16
C LEU A 116 18.78 12.09 -9.67
N ASP A 117 18.48 12.27 -8.39
CA ASP A 117 17.13 12.10 -7.84
C ASP A 117 16.12 13.07 -8.47
N ARG A 118 16.55 14.33 -8.69
CA ARG A 118 15.76 15.34 -9.41
C ARG A 118 15.54 14.92 -10.86
N LEU A 119 16.60 14.56 -11.58
CA LEU A 119 16.51 14.13 -12.98
C LEU A 119 15.60 12.91 -13.12
N GLU A 120 15.74 11.94 -12.23
CA GLU A 120 14.91 10.74 -12.19
C GLU A 120 13.43 11.09 -12.02
N SER A 121 13.10 11.99 -11.08
CA SER A 121 11.74 12.47 -10.87
C SER A 121 11.18 13.22 -12.10
N GLU A 122 12.01 14.03 -12.74
CA GLU A 122 11.67 14.76 -13.96
C GLU A 122 11.43 13.80 -15.15
N ILE A 123 12.21 12.73 -15.27
CA ILE A 123 12.04 11.69 -16.27
C ILE A 123 10.73 10.93 -16.04
N LEU A 124 10.46 10.51 -14.80
CA LEU A 124 9.24 9.76 -14.45
C LEU A 124 7.95 10.55 -14.72
N THR A 125 8.01 11.88 -14.64
CA THR A 125 6.88 12.76 -14.88
C THR A 125 6.82 13.27 -16.33
N ASP A 126 7.74 12.84 -17.19
CA ASP A 126 7.92 13.30 -18.57
C ASP A 126 8.05 14.83 -18.68
N ARG A 127 8.77 15.43 -17.72
CA ARG A 127 8.94 16.89 -17.55
C ARG A 127 10.39 17.27 -17.24
N VAL A 128 11.33 16.81 -18.05
CA VAL A 128 12.75 17.16 -17.92
C VAL A 128 12.97 18.66 -18.08
N SER A 129 13.68 19.26 -17.12
CA SER A 129 13.98 20.68 -17.11
C SER A 129 15.15 21.03 -18.05
N GLU A 130 15.19 22.27 -18.54
CA GLU A 130 16.31 22.77 -19.35
C GLU A 130 17.65 22.73 -18.59
N GLU A 131 17.60 22.93 -17.27
CA GLU A 131 18.77 22.80 -16.40
C GLU A 131 19.33 21.38 -16.45
N SER A 132 18.48 20.37 -16.25
CA SER A 132 18.86 18.96 -16.34
C SER A 132 19.35 18.58 -17.74
N ARG A 133 18.72 19.09 -18.81
CA ARG A 133 19.18 18.86 -20.20
C ARG A 133 20.57 19.44 -20.44
N ARG A 134 20.83 20.67 -19.98
CA ARG A 134 22.14 21.32 -20.12
C ARG A 134 23.22 20.61 -19.31
N TRP A 135 22.88 20.20 -18.09
CA TRP A 135 23.78 19.42 -17.25
C TRP A 135 24.16 18.10 -17.92
N LEU A 136 23.18 17.32 -18.40
CA LEU A 136 23.46 16.08 -19.15
C LEU A 136 24.30 16.34 -20.40
N ALA A 137 23.97 17.38 -21.18
CA ALA A 137 24.74 17.75 -22.37
C ALA A 137 26.20 18.13 -22.02
N SER A 138 26.43 18.81 -20.91
CA SER A 138 27.79 19.13 -20.42
C SER A 138 28.60 17.89 -20.07
N CYS A 139 27.92 16.79 -19.70
CA CYS A 139 28.51 15.49 -19.44
C CYS A 139 28.54 14.57 -20.69
N GLY A 140 28.06 15.02 -21.85
CA GLY A 140 27.96 14.20 -23.06
C GLY A 140 26.88 13.12 -23.00
N LEU A 141 25.89 13.28 -22.10
CA LEU A 141 24.81 12.34 -21.86
C LEU A 141 23.48 12.85 -22.42
N THR A 142 22.55 11.93 -22.66
CA THR A 142 21.18 12.22 -23.10
C THR A 142 20.16 11.70 -22.10
N VAL A 143 18.96 12.28 -22.13
CA VAL A 143 17.83 11.82 -21.30
C VAL A 143 17.50 10.36 -21.59
N ALA A 144 17.52 9.94 -22.86
CA ALA A 144 17.26 8.56 -23.27
C ALA A 144 18.29 7.57 -22.70
N GLN A 145 19.57 7.95 -22.65
CA GLN A 145 20.58 7.13 -21.99
C GLN A 145 20.32 6.97 -20.49
N MET A 146 19.92 8.05 -19.80
CA MET A 146 19.59 8.00 -18.37
C MET A 146 18.34 7.18 -18.11
N GLN A 147 17.31 7.32 -18.95
CA GLN A 147 16.09 6.49 -18.91
C GLN A 147 16.42 5.00 -19.01
N ASN A 148 17.36 4.61 -19.88
CA ASN A 148 17.76 3.21 -20.04
C ASN A 148 18.50 2.64 -18.82
N GLN A 149 18.99 3.48 -17.89
CA GLN A 149 19.62 3.03 -16.64
C GLN A 149 18.61 2.86 -15.48
N MET A 150 17.38 3.37 -15.65
CA MET A 150 16.38 3.32 -14.59
C MET A 150 15.75 1.93 -14.51
N ASP A 151 15.57 1.43 -13.29
CA ASP A 151 14.73 0.27 -13.05
C ASP A 151 13.28 0.61 -13.50
N PRO A 152 12.61 -0.29 -14.26
CA PRO A 152 11.28 -0.01 -14.80
C PRO A 152 10.25 0.18 -13.69
N VAL A 153 9.27 1.06 -13.93
CA VAL A 153 8.18 1.30 -12.98
C VAL A 153 7.26 0.10 -12.96
N TYR A 154 7.17 -0.55 -11.79
CA TYR A 154 6.24 -1.65 -11.56
C TYR A 154 4.87 -1.13 -11.12
N THR A 155 3.80 -1.60 -11.77
CA THR A 155 2.43 -1.39 -11.31
C THR A 155 1.98 -2.63 -10.52
N PRO A 156 1.68 -2.50 -9.21
CA PRO A 156 1.20 -3.62 -8.40
C PRO A 156 -0.03 -4.30 -8.99
N ALA A 157 -0.09 -5.63 -8.91
CA ALA A 157 -1.34 -6.33 -9.14
C ALA A 157 -2.35 -5.95 -8.04
N ARG A 158 -3.58 -5.66 -8.46
CA ARG A 158 -4.67 -5.23 -7.57
C ARG A 158 -5.95 -5.96 -7.94
N LYS A 159 -6.72 -6.35 -6.93
CA LYS A 159 -8.11 -6.80 -7.11
C LYS A 159 -9.04 -5.61 -6.85
N ILE A 160 -9.94 -5.35 -7.78
CA ILE A 160 -10.87 -4.20 -7.72
C ILE A 160 -12.28 -4.73 -7.57
N HIS A 161 -13.02 -4.17 -6.61
CA HIS A 161 -14.44 -4.40 -6.44
C HIS A 161 -15.18 -3.06 -6.41
N LEU A 162 -16.40 -3.06 -6.93
CA LEU A 162 -17.34 -1.96 -6.89
C LEU A 162 -18.33 -2.20 -5.76
N TYR A 163 -18.54 -1.19 -4.93
CA TYR A 163 -19.58 -1.24 -3.92
C TYR A 163 -20.95 -1.00 -4.57
N HIS A 164 -21.87 -1.93 -4.35
CA HIS A 164 -23.29 -1.69 -4.57
C HIS A 164 -23.91 -1.29 -3.22
N CYS A 165 -24.48 -0.09 -3.16
CA CYS A 165 -25.05 0.47 -1.93
C CYS A 165 -26.53 0.80 -2.10
N ASP A 166 -27.27 0.85 -0.98
CA ASP A 166 -28.60 1.44 -0.95
C ASP A 166 -28.56 2.98 -1.03
N HIS A 167 -29.73 3.62 -1.00
CA HIS A 167 -29.87 5.08 -1.06
C HIS A 167 -29.25 5.84 0.13
N ARG A 168 -28.91 5.15 1.23
CA ARG A 168 -28.24 5.71 2.42
C ARG A 168 -26.72 5.54 2.35
N GLY A 169 -26.22 4.83 1.33
CA GLY A 169 -24.81 4.48 1.22
C GLY A 169 -24.41 3.25 2.03
N LEU A 170 -25.37 2.44 2.49
CA LEU A 170 -25.08 1.16 3.15
C LEU A 170 -24.63 0.14 2.11
N PRO A 171 -23.42 -0.46 2.24
CA PRO A 171 -22.95 -1.50 1.33
C PRO A 171 -23.85 -2.74 1.40
N LEU A 172 -24.37 -3.18 0.25
CA LEU A 172 -25.16 -4.40 0.12
C LEU A 172 -24.40 -5.50 -0.64
N ALA A 173 -23.49 -5.13 -1.53
CA ALA A 173 -22.66 -6.08 -2.25
C ALA A 173 -21.31 -5.51 -2.70
N LEU A 174 -20.35 -6.40 -2.95
CA LEU A 174 -19.12 -6.15 -3.70
C LEU A 174 -19.22 -6.87 -5.04
N VAL A 175 -19.08 -6.12 -6.12
CA VAL A 175 -19.14 -6.62 -7.49
C VAL A 175 -17.75 -6.55 -8.12
N SER A 176 -17.28 -7.65 -8.70
CA SER A 176 -16.00 -7.67 -9.42
C SER A 176 -16.06 -6.80 -10.69
N THR A 177 -14.91 -6.52 -11.30
CA THR A 177 -14.84 -5.82 -12.60
C THR A 177 -15.51 -6.60 -13.74
N GLU A 178 -15.78 -7.88 -13.54
CA GLU A 178 -16.46 -8.77 -14.50
C GLU A 178 -17.98 -8.82 -14.28
N GLY A 179 -18.50 -8.10 -13.26
CA GLY A 179 -19.92 -8.05 -12.94
C GLY A 179 -20.41 -9.17 -12.02
N ALA A 180 -19.50 -10.00 -11.47
CA ALA A 180 -19.87 -11.05 -10.53
C ALA A 180 -19.99 -10.50 -9.10
N THR A 181 -21.05 -10.87 -8.38
CA THR A 181 -21.16 -10.60 -6.94
C THR A 181 -20.23 -11.52 -6.17
N GLU A 182 -19.27 -10.96 -5.45
CA GLU A 182 -18.27 -11.72 -4.69
C GLU A 182 -18.46 -11.65 -3.18
N TRP A 183 -19.28 -10.71 -2.74
CA TRP A 183 -19.77 -10.58 -1.37
C TRP A 183 -21.14 -9.90 -1.40
N CYS A 184 -22.06 -10.33 -0.56
CA CYS A 184 -23.29 -9.60 -0.28
C CYS A 184 -23.73 -9.74 1.17
N ALA A 185 -24.49 -8.76 1.63
CA ALA A 185 -25.04 -8.76 2.97
C ALA A 185 -26.44 -8.13 2.99
N GLU A 186 -27.28 -8.68 3.85
CA GLU A 186 -28.61 -8.17 4.14
C GLU A 186 -28.64 -7.60 5.56
N TYR A 187 -29.30 -6.47 5.72
CA TYR A 187 -29.37 -5.75 7.00
C TYR A 187 -30.82 -5.43 7.35
N ASP A 188 -31.11 -5.38 8.65
CA ASP A 188 -32.35 -4.80 9.13
C ASP A 188 -32.33 -3.26 9.07
N GLU A 189 -33.44 -2.64 9.48
CA GLU A 189 -33.60 -1.17 9.47
C GLU A 189 -32.57 -0.45 10.37
N TRP A 190 -32.06 -1.13 11.40
CA TRP A 190 -31.07 -0.61 12.35
C TRP A 190 -29.62 -0.88 11.92
N GLY A 191 -29.41 -1.55 10.78
CA GLY A 191 -28.09 -1.89 10.26
C GLY A 191 -27.47 -3.14 10.88
N ASN A 192 -28.25 -3.97 11.59
CA ASN A 192 -27.77 -5.27 12.05
C ASN A 192 -27.72 -6.26 10.89
N LEU A 193 -26.66 -7.04 10.81
CA LEU A 193 -26.47 -8.06 9.78
C LEU A 193 -27.45 -9.22 9.99
N LEU A 194 -28.29 -9.46 8.98
CA LEU A 194 -29.26 -10.57 8.95
C LEU A 194 -28.69 -11.79 8.23
N ASN A 195 -28.02 -11.55 7.10
CA ASN A 195 -27.41 -12.59 6.28
C ASN A 195 -26.14 -12.07 5.61
N GLU A 196 -25.18 -12.95 5.36
CA GLU A 196 -23.93 -12.66 4.65
C GLU A 196 -23.53 -13.84 3.76
N GLU A 197 -23.26 -13.55 2.49
CA GLU A 197 -22.56 -14.48 1.59
C GLU A 197 -21.16 -13.94 1.32
N ASN A 198 -20.13 -14.62 1.84
CA ASN A 198 -18.73 -14.25 1.72
C ASN A 198 -17.83 -15.46 1.35
N PRO A 199 -17.98 -16.02 0.13
CA PRO A 199 -17.23 -17.22 -0.28
C PRO A 199 -15.71 -17.00 -0.34
N HIS A 200 -15.27 -15.75 -0.48
CA HIS A 200 -13.87 -15.39 -0.66
C HIS A 200 -13.21 -14.79 0.58
N GLN A 201 -13.93 -14.69 1.70
CA GLN A 201 -13.44 -14.06 2.94
C GLN A 201 -12.86 -12.65 2.70
N LEU A 202 -13.60 -11.85 1.92
CA LEU A 202 -13.32 -10.43 1.68
C LEU A 202 -13.53 -9.61 2.96
#